data_AF-A0A537Y2M0-F1
#
_entry.id   AF-A0A537Y2M0-F1
#
_cell.length_a   1.000
_cell.length_b   1.000
_cell.length_c   1.000
_cell.angle_alpha   90.00
_cell.angle_beta   90.00
_cell.angle_gamma   90.00
#
_symmetry.space_group_name_H-M   'P 1'
#
loop_
_entity.id
_entity.type
_entity.pdbx_description
1 polymer ?
#
loop_
_entity_poly.entity_id
_entity_poly.type
_entity_poly.pdbx_seq_one_letter_code
_entity_poly.pdbx_strand_id
1 'polypeptide(L)'
;MLGRMLTKGAAVGEIVVGVDGSEGSGRALDWAAAEARLRGETLTVVHAWDVPAAIAATSVLPHAQSWTILEAAADEVLKTMVARAEALGVHPHEVLVQGHAAATLLSCAADADLLVVGTRGR
;
A
#
# COMPACT_ATOMS: atom_id res chain seq x y z
N MET A 1 -9.59 -44.55 -9.39
CA MET A 1 -10.03 -43.28 -9.99
C MET A 1 -9.12 -42.18 -9.45
N LEU A 2 -7.97 -41.96 -10.11
CA LEU A 2 -6.95 -40.99 -9.65
C LEU A 2 -7.43 -39.57 -9.98
N GLY A 3 -7.75 -38.81 -8.94
CA GLY A 3 -8.10 -37.39 -9.05
C GLY A 3 -6.91 -36.58 -9.51
N ARG A 4 -7.00 -36.04 -10.72
CA ARG A 4 -6.03 -35.16 -11.35
C ARG A 4 -5.97 -33.86 -10.54
N MET A 5 -4.87 -33.66 -9.81
CA MET A 5 -4.56 -32.40 -9.14
C MET A 5 -4.35 -31.35 -10.22
N LEU A 6 -5.32 -30.45 -10.39
CA LEU A 6 -5.19 -29.31 -11.28
C LEU A 6 -4.16 -28.37 -10.66
N THR A 7 -2.94 -28.40 -11.17
CA THR A 7 -1.98 -27.32 -10.93
C THR A 7 -2.63 -26.05 -11.48
N LYS A 8 -3.10 -25.17 -10.60
CA LYS A 8 -3.36 -23.76 -10.93
C LYS A 8 -2.11 -23.31 -11.68
N GLY A 9 -2.21 -23.01 -12.98
CA GLY A 9 -1.08 -22.46 -13.73
C GLY A 9 -0.52 -21.31 -12.89
N ALA A 10 0.80 -21.28 -12.68
CA ALA A 10 1.42 -20.45 -11.64
C ALA A 10 0.81 -19.05 -11.68
N ALA A 11 0.00 -18.72 -10.67
CA ALA A 11 -0.51 -17.37 -10.55
C ALA A 11 0.73 -16.48 -10.42
N VAL A 12 0.75 -15.36 -11.15
CA VAL A 12 1.77 -14.34 -10.92
C VAL A 12 1.64 -13.97 -9.45
N GLY A 13 2.74 -14.11 -8.70
CA GLY A 13 2.79 -13.77 -7.29
C GLY A 13 2.58 -12.28 -7.06
N GLU A 14 2.34 -11.90 -5.81
CA GLU A 14 2.04 -10.51 -5.45
C GLU A 14 2.90 -10.04 -4.28
N ILE A 15 3.47 -8.84 -4.44
CA ILE A 15 4.14 -8.10 -3.38
C ILE A 15 3.25 -6.91 -3.00
N VAL A 16 2.93 -6.78 -1.72
CA VAL A 16 2.22 -5.63 -1.15
C VAL A 16 3.20 -4.74 -0.41
N VAL A 17 3.14 -3.43 -0.61
CA VAL A 17 3.94 -2.46 0.13
C VAL A 17 3.07 -1.36 0.75
N GLY A 18 3.28 -1.11 2.04
CA GLY A 18 2.64 -0.01 2.75
C GLY A 18 3.43 1.29 2.61
N VAL A 19 2.75 2.38 2.24
CA VAL A 19 3.34 3.72 2.13
C VAL A 19 2.59 4.77 2.95
N ASP A 20 3.32 5.77 3.45
CA ASP A 20 2.78 6.87 4.25
C ASP A 20 3.38 8.25 3.89
N GLY A 21 4.15 8.31 2.80
CA GLY A 21 4.83 9.54 2.38
C GLY A 21 6.21 9.74 3.03
N SER A 22 6.56 8.94 4.05
CA SER A 22 7.86 9.06 4.72
C SER A 22 9.02 8.51 3.89
N GLU A 23 10.24 8.97 4.16
CA GLU A 23 11.46 8.41 3.57
C GLU A 23 11.60 6.89 3.85
N GLY A 24 11.17 6.45 5.03
CA GLY A 24 11.16 5.05 5.42
C GLY A 24 10.28 4.19 4.51
N SER A 25 9.07 4.67 4.22
CA SER A 25 8.19 4.03 3.25
C SER A 25 8.72 4.11 1.81
N GLY A 26 9.38 5.22 1.44
CA GLY A 26 9.98 5.36 0.11
C GLY A 26 11.08 4.34 -0.16
N ARG A 27 11.95 4.07 0.83
CA ARG A 27 12.96 3.00 0.73
C ARG A 27 12.33 1.60 0.67
N ALA A 28 11.24 1.39 1.39
CA ALA A 28 10.48 0.14 1.33
C ALA A 28 9.88 -0.07 -0.07
N LEU A 29 9.32 0.97 -0.66
CA LEU A 29 8.81 0.96 -2.02
C LEU A 29 9.91 0.64 -3.05
N ASP A 30 11.06 1.31 -2.97
CA ASP A 30 12.18 1.06 -3.89
C ASP A 30 12.59 -0.43 -3.87
N TRP A 31 12.68 -0.99 -2.66
CA TRP A 31 13.02 -2.38 -2.48
C TRP A 31 11.93 -3.31 -3.03
N ALA A 32 10.66 -3.04 -2.73
CA ALA A 32 9.53 -3.84 -3.21
C ALA A 32 9.43 -3.82 -4.75
N ALA A 33 9.65 -2.66 -5.38
CA ALA A 33 9.66 -2.55 -6.84
C ALA A 33 10.82 -3.32 -7.48
N ALA A 34 12.01 -3.27 -6.88
CA ALA A 34 13.15 -4.07 -7.35
C ALA A 34 12.86 -5.58 -7.22
N GLU A 35 12.25 -6.00 -6.11
CA GLU A 35 11.91 -7.40 -5.86
C GLU A 35 10.81 -7.90 -6.81
N ALA A 36 9.77 -7.11 -7.03
CA ALA A 36 8.68 -7.46 -7.96
C ALA A 36 9.24 -7.70 -9.38
N ARG A 37 10.16 -6.84 -9.83
CA ARG A 37 10.86 -7.02 -11.11
C ARG A 37 11.73 -8.27 -11.14
N LEU A 38 12.44 -8.56 -10.05
CA LEU A 38 13.32 -9.72 -9.94
C LEU A 38 12.51 -11.02 -10.02
N ARG A 39 11.35 -11.06 -9.37
CA ARG A 39 10.47 -12.24 -9.29
C ARG A 39 9.48 -12.36 -10.45
N GLY A 40 9.26 -11.28 -11.20
CA GLY A 40 8.19 -11.20 -12.18
C GLY A 40 6.80 -11.19 -11.54
N GLU A 41 6.70 -10.69 -10.31
CA GLU A 41 5.48 -10.58 -9.51
C GLU A 41 4.83 -9.20 -9.69
N THR A 42 3.54 -9.08 -9.37
CA THR A 42 2.86 -7.78 -9.33
C THR A 42 3.23 -7.02 -8.06
N LEU A 43 3.06 -5.69 -8.10
CA LEU A 43 3.23 -4.82 -6.95
C LEU A 43 1.92 -4.11 -6.64
N THR A 44 1.51 -4.14 -5.38
CA THR A 44 0.37 -3.37 -4.86
C THR A 44 0.86 -2.36 -3.83
N VAL A 45 0.64 -1.07 -4.09
CA VAL A 45 1.01 0.04 -3.21
C VAL A 45 -0.22 0.46 -2.41
N VAL A 46 -0.13 0.33 -1.09
CA VAL A 46 -1.24 0.58 -0.17
C VAL A 46 -0.91 1.81 0.67
N HIS A 47 -1.77 2.83 0.59
CA HIS A 47 -1.78 3.94 1.53
C HIS A 47 -3.06 3.88 2.36
N ALA A 48 -2.89 3.65 3.66
CA ALA A 48 -3.98 3.72 4.63
C ALA A 48 -3.88 5.03 5.40
N TRP A 49 -4.99 5.76 5.47
CA TRP A 49 -5.07 7.04 6.17
C TRP A 49 -6.24 7.05 7.14
N ASP A 50 -6.07 7.73 8.27
CA ASP A 50 -7.12 7.88 9.27
C ASP A 50 -6.87 9.14 10.10
N VAL A 51 -7.91 9.68 10.70
CA VAL A 51 -7.82 10.80 11.63
C VAL A 51 -7.87 10.23 13.04
N PRO A 52 -6.78 10.30 13.82
CA PRO A 52 -6.83 9.90 15.22
C PRO A 52 -8.00 10.62 15.93
N ALA A 53 -8.83 9.87 16.65
CA ALA A 53 -10.03 10.40 17.30
C ALA A 53 -9.74 11.61 18.22
N ALA A 54 -8.56 11.63 18.84
CA ALA A 54 -8.09 12.76 19.65
C ALA A 54 -7.92 14.05 18.85
N ILE A 55 -7.45 13.96 17.60
CA ILE A 55 -7.31 15.11 16.70
C ILE A 55 -8.68 15.54 16.20
N ALA A 56 -9.54 14.59 15.79
CA ALA A 56 -10.89 14.88 15.33
C ALA A 56 -11.73 15.65 16.37
N ALA A 57 -11.61 15.28 17.66
CA ALA A 57 -12.32 15.92 18.76
C ALA A 57 -11.94 17.39 19.01
N THR A 58 -10.82 17.86 18.46
CA THR A 58 -10.31 19.24 18.62
C THR A 58 -10.42 20.08 17.36
N SER A 59 -10.93 19.51 16.25
CA SER A 59 -11.06 20.23 14.98
C SER A 59 -12.14 21.31 15.04
N VAL A 60 -11.81 22.50 14.54
CA VAL A 60 -12.76 23.63 14.35
C VAL A 60 -13.55 23.53 13.04
N LEU A 61 -13.15 22.65 12.13
CA LEU A 61 -13.86 22.41 10.87
C LEU A 61 -14.98 21.37 11.05
N PRO A 62 -16.06 21.46 10.26
CA PRO A 62 -17.01 20.36 10.15
C PRO A 62 -16.27 19.06 9.78
N HIS A 63 -16.66 17.95 10.42
CA HIS A 63 -15.98 16.66 10.23
C HIS A 63 -15.88 16.29 8.74
N ALA A 64 -17.00 16.38 8.00
CA ALA A 64 -17.04 16.05 6.58
C ALA A 64 -16.03 16.86 5.72
N GLN A 65 -15.83 18.14 6.01
CA GLN A 65 -14.86 18.96 5.29
C GLN A 65 -13.41 18.58 5.64
N SER A 66 -13.17 18.22 6.91
CA SER A 66 -11.85 17.72 7.35
C SER A 66 -11.49 16.40 6.66
N TRP A 67 -12.47 15.50 6.50
CA TRP A 67 -12.29 14.22 5.82
C TRP A 67 -11.91 14.38 4.34
N THR A 68 -12.62 15.22 3.58
CA THR A 68 -12.31 15.43 2.15
C THR A 68 -10.91 16.02 1.94
N ILE A 69 -10.47 16.95 2.80
CA ILE A 69 -9.13 17.54 2.71
C ILE A 69 -8.05 16.47 2.98
N LEU A 70 -8.28 15.62 3.98
CA LEU A 70 -7.32 14.57 4.35
C LEU A 70 -7.29 13.43 3.33
N GLU A 71 -8.42 13.07 2.76
CA GLU A 71 -8.50 12.12 1.65
C GLU A 71 -7.71 12.62 0.44
N ALA A 72 -7.89 13.89 0.06
CA ALA A 72 -7.13 14.49 -1.03
C ALA A 72 -5.62 14.52 -0.73
N ALA A 73 -5.22 14.85 0.51
CA ALA A 73 -3.81 14.81 0.90
C ALA A 73 -3.22 13.38 0.86
N ALA A 74 -3.99 12.39 1.31
CA ALA A 74 -3.61 10.98 1.26
C ALA A 74 -3.49 10.47 -0.19
N ASP A 75 -4.40 10.87 -1.06
CA ASP A 75 -4.36 10.57 -2.49
C ASP A 75 -3.10 11.15 -3.17
N GLU A 76 -2.72 12.39 -2.84
CA GLU A 76 -1.47 12.99 -3.36
C GLU A 76 -0.20 12.26 -2.87
N VAL A 77 -0.20 11.76 -1.63
CA VAL A 77 0.86 10.89 -1.12
C VAL A 77 0.94 9.59 -1.94
N LEU A 78 -0.20 8.94 -2.18
CA LEU A 78 -0.26 7.70 -2.96
C LEU A 78 0.24 7.93 -4.40
N LYS A 79 -0.27 8.95 -5.09
CA LYS A 79 0.18 9.33 -6.44
C LYS A 79 1.68 9.55 -6.52
N THR A 80 2.26 10.25 -5.54
CA THR A 80 3.71 10.49 -5.49
C THR A 80 4.50 9.18 -5.39
N MET A 81 4.01 8.24 -4.57
CA MET A 81 4.63 6.93 -4.41
C MET A 81 4.45 6.06 -5.64
N VAL A 82 3.28 6.07 -6.28
CA VAL A 82 3.03 5.37 -7.54
C VAL A 82 3.95 5.87 -8.65
N ALA A 83 4.04 7.20 -8.84
CA ALA A 83 4.95 7.79 -9.83
C ALA A 83 6.42 7.39 -9.59
N ARG A 84 6.83 7.25 -8.33
CA ARG A 84 8.16 6.73 -7.97
C ARG A 84 8.33 5.27 -8.38
N ALA A 85 7.35 4.40 -8.14
CA ALA A 85 7.39 3.01 -8.59
C ALA A 85 7.44 2.90 -10.13
N GLU A 86 6.69 3.74 -10.83
CA GLU A 86 6.68 3.80 -12.29
C GLU A 86 8.04 4.26 -12.85
N ALA A 87 8.69 5.24 -12.20
CA ALA A 87 10.06 5.64 -12.53
C ALA A 87 11.08 4.51 -12.32
N LEU A 88 10.77 3.52 -11.48
CA LEU A 88 11.52 2.29 -11.29
C LEU A 88 11.12 1.16 -12.26
N GLY A 89 10.20 1.42 -13.20
CA GLY A 89 9.76 0.49 -14.22
C GLY A 89 8.74 -0.55 -13.76
N VAL A 90 7.96 -0.23 -12.72
CA VAL A 90 6.84 -1.06 -12.23
C VAL A 90 5.56 -0.23 -12.26
N HIS A 91 4.49 -0.77 -12.83
CA HIS A 91 3.16 -0.16 -12.76
C HIS A 91 2.36 -0.87 -11.66
N PRO A 92 2.29 -0.30 -10.43
CA PRO A 92 1.64 -0.97 -9.32
C PRO A 92 0.12 -0.87 -9.40
N HIS A 93 -0.58 -1.77 -8.71
CA HIS A 93 -1.94 -1.55 -8.29
C HIS A 93 -1.98 -0.55 -7.13
N GLU A 94 -2.95 0.35 -7.15
CA GLU A 94 -3.09 1.44 -6.19
C GLU A 94 -4.23 1.14 -5.22
N VAL A 95 -3.97 1.26 -3.92
CA VAL A 95 -4.98 1.06 -2.88
C VAL A 95 -4.93 2.21 -1.89
N LEU A 96 -5.91 3.11 -1.97
CA LEU A 96 -6.17 4.16 -0.98
C LEU A 96 -7.32 3.72 -0.08
N VAL A 97 -7.08 3.58 1.22
CA VAL A 97 -8.11 3.14 2.17
C VAL A 97 -8.14 4.04 3.38
N GLN A 98 -9.33 4.50 3.74
CA GLN A 98 -9.58 5.10 5.04
C GLN A 98 -9.62 3.99 6.10
N GLY A 99 -8.66 3.98 7.04
CA GLY A 99 -8.63 3.02 8.14
C GLY A 99 -7.26 2.78 8.76
N HIS A 100 -7.20 1.84 9.71
CA HIS A 100 -5.98 1.50 10.43
C HIS A 100 -4.97 0.77 9.54
N ALA A 101 -3.78 1.37 9.37
CA ALA A 101 -2.74 0.86 8.48
C ALA A 101 -2.41 -0.62 8.65
N ALA A 102 -2.23 -1.10 9.89
CA ALA A 102 -1.90 -2.51 10.12
C ALA A 102 -3.01 -3.47 9.65
N ALA A 103 -4.28 -3.13 9.92
CA ALA A 103 -5.40 -3.96 9.50
C ALA A 103 -5.58 -3.96 7.98
N THR A 104 -5.49 -2.78 7.35
CA THR A 104 -5.55 -2.64 5.90
C THR A 104 -4.44 -3.44 5.22
N LEU A 105 -3.19 -3.30 5.67
CA LEU A 105 -2.05 -4.00 5.08
C LEU A 105 -2.17 -5.52 5.21
N LEU A 106 -2.59 -6.02 6.38
CA LEU A 106 -2.83 -7.46 6.57
C LEU A 106 -3.96 -7.99 5.68
N SER A 107 -5.00 -7.18 5.47
CA SER A 107 -6.09 -7.56 4.57
C SER A 107 -5.65 -7.59 3.11
N CYS A 108 -4.88 -6.60 2.65
CA CYS A 108 -4.35 -6.56 1.29
C CYS A 108 -3.34 -7.68 1.04
N ALA A 109 -2.56 -8.06 2.05
CA ALA A 109 -1.53 -9.09 1.92
C ALA A 109 -2.01 -10.51 2.22
N ALA A 110 -3.32 -10.75 2.35
CA ALA A 110 -3.86 -12.05 2.76
C ALA A 110 -3.47 -13.20 1.82
N ASP A 111 -3.41 -12.92 0.51
CA ASP A 111 -3.02 -13.86 -0.54
C ASP A 111 -1.69 -13.48 -1.22
N ALA A 112 -0.99 -12.46 -0.69
CA ALA A 112 0.27 -11.99 -1.24
C ALA A 112 1.45 -12.86 -0.77
N ASP A 113 2.47 -12.96 -1.61
CA ASP A 113 3.69 -13.71 -1.28
C ASP A 113 4.61 -12.92 -0.33
N LEU A 114 4.46 -11.59 -0.32
CA LEU A 114 5.27 -10.71 0.52
C LEU A 114 4.56 -9.42 0.90
N LEU A 115 4.60 -9.08 2.19
CA LEU A 115 4.25 -7.75 2.70
C LEU A 115 5.53 -6.99 3.08
N VAL A 116 5.69 -5.79 2.53
CA VAL A 116 6.82 -4.89 2.75
C VAL A 116 6.35 -3.65 3.49
N VAL A 117 7.06 -3.28 4.56
CA VAL A 117 6.80 -2.07 5.33
C VAL A 117 8.10 -1.32 5.61
N GLY A 118 8.01 0.01 5.68
CA GLY A 118 9.13 0.83 6.14
C GLY A 118 9.41 0.66 7.62
N THR A 119 10.65 0.91 8.01
CA THR A 119 10.93 1.20 9.42
C THR A 119 10.45 2.62 9.70
N ARG A 120 9.73 2.82 10.81
CA ARG A 120 9.52 4.17 11.34
C ARG A 120 10.90 4.76 11.59
N GLY A 121 11.17 5.93 10.99
CA GLY A 121 12.43 6.64 11.19
C GLY A 121 12.74 6.74 12.68
N ARG A 122 14.00 6.51 13.03
CA ARG A 122 14.56 6.93 14.32
C ARG A 122 14.92 8.40 14.23
#